data_AF-A0A0D8X9C9-F1
#
_entry.id   AF-A0A0D8X9C9-F1
#
_cell.length_a   1.000
_cell.length_b   1.000
_cell.length_c   1.000
_cell.angle_alpha   90.00
_cell.angle_beta   90.00
_cell.angle_gamma   90.00
#
_symmetry.space_group_name_H-M   'P 1'
#
loop_
_entity.id
_entity.type
_entity.pdbx_description
1 polymer ?
#
loop_
_entity_poly.entity_id
_entity_poly.type
_entity_poly.pdbx_seq_one_letter_code
_entity_poly.pdbx_strand_id
1 'polypeptide(L)'
;MNHFKDFTPIRGCKQYIANNSELCVGNSSFWREVFGDIDIYNNRMHCPDQCDGGVVNETYLDSTAACEMRIGDVVIADLTELPSNIDVLYNTRSIEGRLIIANNTGLGNFDYFKNVEVIGSPLLEGDMAPLYVEGNNDLQSLELSKLKKVLLHENGLLIVLRENDLLDMSESEMDSLIAIAGGSDFVDIHCQEALLRNVRAAVLLLPLILMILMMLYSAMKLRGYQFSRALSVKSRKILADMSKEILAKNPLVWMIQDRPLIWRYGENDPERNTIKQLKTQHENYLKEYAIEVLPNARIPTTSDRCIADRLFQIIKHEEILAIATEDDISLVIPALPSDVGKGETYNGSRVNGSSITLKLVDVKSTNDQTQQYTYNVTIVQNAKTIVKRLKIYLYVWDSLRLPISFDELLEAITLSTKWRMTCVSDRRKEIFFLLHMIFTYVTVLEQSISVVKAFQFHTDHFNGAPMDRCEMLCVMAFILEWANQTNSIPIEIAEVC
;
A
#
# COMPACT_ATOMS: atom_id res chain seq x y z
N MET A 1 68.45 -6.07 -7.75
CA MET A 1 69.72 -6.07 -6.98
C MET A 1 70.44 -7.42 -6.95
N ASN A 2 69.74 -8.57 -6.94
CA ASN A 2 70.39 -9.90 -6.96
C ASN A 2 71.29 -10.17 -8.17
N HIS A 3 71.01 -9.56 -9.34
CA HIS A 3 71.90 -9.65 -10.52
C HIS A 3 73.25 -8.93 -10.36
N PHE A 4 73.42 -8.08 -9.34
CA PHE A 4 74.65 -7.34 -9.09
C PHE A 4 75.43 -7.83 -7.86
N LYS A 5 74.89 -8.80 -7.09
CA LYS A 5 75.59 -9.36 -5.92
C LYS A 5 76.88 -10.07 -6.30
N ASP A 6 76.94 -10.63 -7.51
CA ASP A 6 78.12 -11.33 -8.05
C ASP A 6 78.97 -10.42 -8.98
N PHE A 7 78.60 -9.15 -9.14
CA PHE A 7 79.32 -8.23 -10.00
C PHE A 7 80.64 -7.82 -9.31
N THR A 8 81.75 -8.38 -9.79
CA THR A 8 83.08 -8.02 -9.30
C THR A 8 83.71 -7.00 -10.25
N PRO A 9 83.92 -5.74 -9.85
CA PRO A 9 84.55 -4.76 -10.72
C PRO A 9 85.99 -5.16 -11.06
N ILE A 10 86.33 -5.14 -12.35
CA ILE A 10 87.69 -5.37 -12.86
C ILE A 10 88.60 -4.20 -12.45
N ARG A 11 89.61 -4.47 -11.62
CA ARG A 11 90.57 -3.44 -11.17
C ARG A 11 91.37 -2.86 -12.35
N GLY A 12 91.42 -1.53 -12.42
CA GLY A 12 92.24 -0.80 -13.42
C GLY A 12 91.54 -0.49 -14.75
N CYS A 13 90.27 -0.89 -14.92
CA CYS A 13 89.47 -0.56 -16.10
C CYS A 13 88.28 0.32 -15.71
N LYS A 14 88.07 1.42 -16.45
CA LYS A 14 86.89 2.28 -16.30
C LYS A 14 85.66 1.54 -16.81
N GLN A 15 84.67 1.33 -15.94
CA GLN A 15 83.46 0.56 -16.25
C GLN A 15 82.26 1.49 -16.36
N TYR A 16 81.27 1.11 -17.17
CA TYR A 16 80.07 1.92 -17.36
C TYR A 16 78.80 1.09 -17.45
N ILE A 17 77.71 1.63 -16.90
CA ILE A 17 76.35 1.13 -17.09
C ILE A 17 75.55 2.20 -17.82
N ALA A 18 75.21 1.94 -19.09
CA ALA A 18 74.53 2.91 -19.92
C ALA A 18 73.48 2.30 -20.84
N ASN A 19 72.53 3.13 -21.28
CA ASN A 19 71.44 2.78 -22.21
C ASN A 19 70.53 1.64 -21.73
N ASN A 20 70.39 1.46 -20.42
CA ASN A 20 69.45 0.50 -19.85
C ASN A 20 68.12 1.20 -19.53
N SER A 21 67.09 0.90 -20.32
CA SER A 21 65.73 1.45 -20.17
C SER A 21 64.98 0.93 -18.94
N GLU A 22 65.44 -0.18 -18.35
CA GLU A 22 64.86 -0.79 -17.16
C GLU A 22 65.55 -0.32 -15.87
N LEU A 23 66.78 0.20 -15.97
CA LEU A 23 67.52 0.69 -14.83
C LEU A 23 67.16 2.15 -14.51
N CYS A 24 66.45 2.35 -13.41
CA CYS A 24 66.26 3.66 -12.78
C CYS A 24 67.25 3.81 -11.62
N VAL A 25 68.11 4.82 -11.70
CA VAL A 25 69.17 5.08 -10.71
C VAL A 25 68.74 6.31 -9.92
N GLY A 26 67.76 6.15 -9.03
CA GLY A 26 67.16 7.26 -8.28
C GLY A 26 68.20 8.15 -7.60
N ASN A 27 69.14 7.55 -6.85
CA ASN A 27 70.23 8.27 -6.20
C ASN A 27 71.61 7.85 -6.72
N SER A 28 72.16 8.58 -7.68
CA SER A 28 73.45 8.27 -8.33
C SER A 28 74.67 8.27 -7.39
N SER A 29 74.56 8.83 -6.18
CA SER A 29 75.64 8.79 -5.17
C SER A 29 75.69 7.47 -4.41
N PHE A 30 74.54 6.86 -4.07
CA PHE A 30 74.48 5.53 -3.45
C PHE A 30 75.18 4.47 -4.32
N TRP A 31 74.90 4.47 -5.62
CA TRP A 31 75.50 3.52 -6.55
C TRP A 31 77.02 3.74 -6.76
N ARG A 32 77.48 4.99 -6.68
CA ARG A 32 78.91 5.32 -6.69
C ARG A 32 79.62 4.87 -5.41
N GLU A 33 78.93 4.91 -4.27
CA GLU A 33 79.48 4.45 -2.99
C GLU A 33 79.56 2.92 -2.90
N VAL A 34 78.55 2.21 -3.43
CA VAL A 34 78.51 0.74 -3.43
C VAL A 34 79.47 0.12 -4.47
N PHE A 35 79.59 0.71 -5.65
CA PHE A 35 80.34 0.11 -6.77
C PHE A 35 81.64 0.84 -7.17
N GLY A 36 81.95 1.98 -6.55
CA GLY A 36 83.16 2.75 -6.83
C GLY A 36 83.20 3.34 -8.26
N ASP A 37 84.19 2.91 -9.05
CA ASP A 37 84.61 3.48 -10.36
C ASP A 37 83.68 3.17 -11.56
N ILE A 38 82.37 3.02 -11.34
CA ILE A 38 81.40 2.75 -12.42
C ILE A 38 80.70 4.06 -12.84
N ASP A 39 80.88 4.45 -14.10
CA ASP A 39 80.18 5.58 -14.71
C ASP A 39 78.77 5.16 -15.18
N ILE A 40 77.73 5.82 -14.68
CA ILE A 40 76.34 5.50 -15.01
C ILE A 40 75.72 6.68 -15.78
N TYR A 41 75.26 6.46 -17.02
CA TYR A 41 74.69 7.52 -17.87
C TYR A 41 73.70 6.97 -18.92
N ASN A 42 72.82 7.82 -19.45
CA ASN A 42 71.81 7.47 -20.47
C ASN A 42 70.87 6.29 -20.11
N ASN A 43 70.65 6.02 -18.83
CA ASN A 43 69.61 5.09 -18.36
C ASN A 43 68.26 5.86 -18.22
N ARG A 44 67.18 5.21 -17.75
CA ARG A 44 65.83 5.82 -17.70
C ARG A 44 65.85 7.23 -17.06
N MET A 45 65.52 8.27 -17.84
CA MET A 45 65.63 9.69 -17.43
C MET A 45 64.53 10.17 -16.46
N HIS A 46 63.41 9.46 -16.37
CA HIS A 46 62.32 9.79 -15.45
C HIS A 46 62.14 8.61 -14.50
N CYS A 47 62.80 8.73 -13.36
CA CYS A 47 62.55 7.89 -12.21
C CYS A 47 61.28 8.43 -11.53
N PRO A 48 60.29 7.57 -11.23
CA PRO A 48 59.19 7.98 -10.36
C PRO A 48 59.77 8.51 -9.05
N ASP A 49 59.16 9.55 -8.47
CA ASP A 49 59.58 10.04 -7.16
C ASP A 49 59.43 8.89 -6.14
N GLN A 50 60.55 8.50 -5.53
CA GLN A 50 60.66 7.34 -4.66
C GLN A 50 60.68 7.79 -3.20
N CYS A 51 59.88 7.14 -2.38
CA CYS A 51 59.83 7.40 -0.95
C CYS A 51 59.73 6.09 -0.18
N ASP A 52 60.12 6.13 1.08
CA ASP A 52 60.00 4.97 1.93
C ASP A 52 58.51 4.67 2.21
N GLY A 53 58.20 3.38 2.38
CA GLY A 53 56.96 2.91 2.96
C GLY A 53 56.84 3.37 4.41
N GLY A 54 55.63 3.29 4.96
CA GLY A 54 55.38 3.70 6.33
C GLY A 54 53.93 3.52 6.73
N VAL A 55 53.67 3.85 7.99
CA VAL A 55 52.31 3.93 8.52
C VAL A 55 51.68 5.24 8.05
N VAL A 56 50.53 5.13 7.40
CA VAL A 56 49.80 6.26 6.85
C VAL A 56 49.22 7.11 7.97
N ASN A 57 49.78 8.30 8.12
CA ASN A 57 49.31 9.38 8.98
C ASN A 57 49.64 10.73 8.30
N GLU A 58 49.16 11.84 8.87
CA GLU A 58 49.38 13.19 8.33
C GLU A 58 50.86 13.49 8.03
N THR A 59 51.78 13.11 8.94
CA THR A 59 53.23 13.34 8.78
C THR A 59 53.82 12.52 7.62
N TYR A 60 53.42 11.25 7.51
CA TYR A 60 53.83 10.39 6.40
C TYR A 60 53.34 10.95 5.06
N LEU A 61 52.07 11.37 5.00
CA LEU A 61 51.45 11.87 3.77
C LEU A 61 52.06 13.22 3.33
N ASP A 62 52.32 14.13 4.27
CA ASP A 62 52.99 15.42 3.97
C ASP A 62 54.41 15.22 3.42
N SER A 63 55.15 14.27 3.98
CA SER A 63 56.52 13.97 3.55
C SER A 63 56.61 13.15 2.26
N THR A 64 55.49 12.52 1.83
CA THR A 64 55.44 11.63 0.66
C THR A 64 54.46 12.09 -0.44
N ALA A 65 54.12 13.38 -0.45
CA ALA A 65 53.14 13.98 -1.38
C ALA A 65 53.43 13.72 -2.87
N ALA A 66 54.70 13.81 -3.26
CA ALA A 66 55.13 13.69 -4.66
C ALA A 66 55.34 12.23 -5.12
N CYS A 67 55.29 11.26 -4.20
CA CYS A 67 55.86 9.94 -4.48
C CYS A 67 54.93 9.11 -5.36
N GLU A 68 55.48 8.63 -6.48
CA GLU A 68 54.83 7.66 -7.36
C GLU A 68 55.20 6.22 -6.99
N MET A 69 56.35 6.03 -6.33
CA MET A 69 56.85 4.72 -5.91
C MET A 69 57.15 4.71 -4.41
N ARG A 70 56.64 3.68 -3.71
CA ARG A 70 56.86 3.48 -2.27
C ARG A 70 57.71 2.24 -2.04
N ILE A 71 58.86 2.39 -1.38
CA ILE A 71 59.82 1.32 -1.11
C ILE A 71 59.60 0.82 0.32
N GLY A 72 59.14 -0.42 0.47
CA GLY A 72 58.70 -0.96 1.75
C GLY A 72 57.18 -0.91 1.93
N ASP A 73 56.72 -1.32 3.11
CA ASP A 73 55.31 -1.57 3.38
C ASP A 73 54.53 -0.26 3.58
N VAL A 74 53.35 -0.17 2.99
CA VAL A 74 52.38 0.92 3.20
C VAL A 74 51.27 0.39 4.08
N VAL A 75 51.15 0.96 5.28
CA VAL A 75 50.27 0.44 6.34
C VAL A 75 49.20 1.46 6.68
N ILE A 76 47.94 1.09 6.44
CA ILE A 76 46.74 1.80 6.86
C ILE A 76 46.10 0.92 7.93
N ALA A 77 46.38 1.20 9.20
CA ALA A 77 45.88 0.38 10.28
C ALA A 77 45.37 1.20 11.46
N ASP A 78 44.35 0.67 12.14
CA ASP A 78 43.77 1.21 13.36
C ASP A 78 43.30 2.67 13.23
N LEU A 79 42.91 3.11 12.02
CA LEU A 79 42.36 4.44 11.80
C LEU A 79 40.91 4.51 12.27
N THR A 80 40.57 5.62 12.93
CA THR A 80 39.17 5.98 13.26
C THR A 80 38.61 7.07 12.36
N GLU A 81 39.49 7.87 11.77
CA GLU A 81 39.19 8.93 10.82
C GLU A 81 40.30 8.97 9.77
N LEU A 82 39.94 9.27 8.52
CA LEU A 82 40.90 9.43 7.43
C LEU A 82 41.73 10.72 7.64
N PRO A 83 43.07 10.66 7.45
CA PRO A 83 43.88 11.87 7.34
C PRO A 83 43.35 12.83 6.28
N SER A 84 43.42 14.13 6.56
CA SER A 84 42.88 15.19 5.71
C SER A 84 43.56 15.29 4.34
N ASN A 85 44.80 14.82 4.23
CA ASN A 85 45.65 14.78 3.03
C ASN A 85 45.80 13.37 2.43
N ILE A 86 44.88 12.44 2.72
CA ILE A 86 44.92 11.05 2.23
C ILE A 86 44.90 10.94 0.69
N ASP A 87 44.39 11.97 0.01
CA ASP A 87 44.33 12.07 -1.46
C ASP A 87 45.72 12.05 -2.13
N VAL A 88 46.78 12.38 -1.39
CA VAL A 88 48.19 12.18 -1.82
C VAL A 88 48.43 10.76 -2.35
N LEU A 89 47.77 9.75 -1.79
CA LEU A 89 47.94 8.36 -2.19
C LEU A 89 47.51 8.09 -3.64
N TYR A 90 46.69 8.96 -4.27
CA TYR A 90 46.36 8.84 -5.69
C TYR A 90 47.58 8.90 -6.61
N ASN A 91 48.69 9.49 -6.17
CA ASN A 91 49.93 9.55 -6.94
C ASN A 91 50.66 8.19 -6.97
N THR A 92 50.33 7.27 -6.05
CA THR A 92 50.98 5.96 -5.94
C THR A 92 50.72 5.11 -7.19
N ARG A 93 51.80 4.72 -7.87
CA ARG A 93 51.81 3.80 -9.01
C ARG A 93 52.36 2.43 -8.63
N SER A 94 53.32 2.36 -7.70
CA SER A 94 53.98 1.12 -7.33
C SER A 94 54.29 1.08 -5.83
N ILE A 95 54.11 -0.09 -5.23
CA ILE A 95 54.49 -0.38 -3.84
C ILE A 95 55.47 -1.56 -3.86
N GLU A 96 56.75 -1.31 -3.65
CA GLU A 96 57.81 -2.32 -3.52
C GLU A 96 57.86 -2.87 -2.07
N GLY A 97 56.72 -3.37 -1.62
CA GLY A 97 56.47 -3.84 -0.27
C GLY A 97 55.04 -4.39 -0.17
N ARG A 98 54.49 -4.45 1.03
CA ARG A 98 53.08 -4.83 1.26
C ARG A 98 52.18 -3.59 1.26
N LEU A 99 50.97 -3.76 0.76
CA LEU A 99 49.85 -2.88 1.04
C LEU A 99 48.98 -3.53 2.12
N ILE A 100 48.99 -2.95 3.31
CA ILE A 100 48.26 -3.45 4.48
C ILE A 100 47.16 -2.46 4.83
N ILE A 101 45.90 -2.89 4.77
CA ILE A 101 44.72 -2.13 5.18
C ILE A 101 43.98 -2.95 6.24
N ALA A 102 44.21 -2.66 7.53
CA ALA A 102 43.76 -3.52 8.61
C ALA A 102 43.06 -2.78 9.76
N ASN A 103 41.96 -3.32 10.29
CA ASN A 103 41.31 -2.86 11.52
C ASN A 103 40.91 -1.36 11.51
N ASN A 104 40.51 -0.83 10.36
CA ASN A 104 40.10 0.56 10.25
C ASN A 104 38.59 0.74 10.42
N THR A 105 38.21 1.96 10.78
CA THR A 105 36.85 2.51 10.74
C THR A 105 36.87 3.87 10.07
N GLY A 106 35.78 4.25 9.41
CA GLY A 106 35.65 5.50 8.65
C GLY A 106 36.17 5.43 7.21
N LEU A 107 36.41 4.24 6.63
CA LEU A 107 36.97 4.11 5.27
C LEU A 107 35.94 4.37 4.16
N GLY A 108 34.70 3.91 4.32
CA GLY A 108 33.65 4.06 3.30
C GLY A 108 34.07 3.56 1.91
N ASN A 109 33.89 4.39 0.88
CA ASN A 109 34.36 4.10 -0.48
C ASN A 109 35.85 4.48 -0.60
N PHE A 110 36.72 3.50 -0.79
CA PHE A 110 38.16 3.67 -0.72
C PHE A 110 38.83 3.56 -2.10
N ASP A 111 39.02 4.69 -2.77
CA ASP A 111 39.54 4.76 -4.15
C ASP A 111 40.98 5.29 -4.26
N TYR A 112 41.61 5.57 -3.13
CA TYR A 112 42.94 6.22 -3.07
C TYR A 112 44.07 5.41 -3.74
N PHE A 113 43.90 4.09 -3.91
CA PHE A 113 44.85 3.22 -4.61
C PHE A 113 44.43 2.82 -6.03
N LYS A 114 43.41 3.47 -6.63
CA LYS A 114 42.95 3.16 -8.00
C LYS A 114 44.04 3.27 -9.08
N ASN A 115 45.11 4.01 -8.77
CA ASN A 115 46.23 4.25 -9.67
C ASN A 115 47.41 3.28 -9.51
N VAL A 116 47.38 2.40 -8.51
CA VAL A 116 48.43 1.41 -8.24
C VAL A 116 48.43 0.35 -9.33
N GLU A 117 49.59 0.09 -9.91
CA GLU A 117 49.80 -0.88 -10.98
C GLU A 117 50.51 -2.14 -10.50
N VAL A 118 51.40 -2.00 -9.50
CA VAL A 118 52.24 -3.08 -8.99
C VAL A 118 52.33 -3.03 -7.47
N ILE A 119 52.16 -4.18 -6.82
CA ILE A 119 52.37 -4.38 -5.37
C ILE A 119 53.33 -5.55 -5.17
N GLY A 120 54.25 -5.43 -4.21
CA GLY A 120 55.22 -6.46 -3.85
C GLY A 120 56.60 -6.26 -4.48
N SER A 121 57.54 -7.11 -4.07
CA SER A 121 58.92 -7.09 -4.54
C SER A 121 59.49 -8.50 -4.63
N PRO A 122 60.38 -8.82 -5.60
CA PRO A 122 61.09 -10.09 -5.67
C PRO A 122 62.07 -10.33 -4.51
N LEU A 123 62.17 -9.40 -3.54
CA LEU A 123 62.99 -9.50 -2.34
C LEU A 123 62.14 -9.47 -1.06
N LEU A 124 60.81 -9.54 -1.19
CA LEU A 124 59.91 -9.44 -0.05
C LEU A 124 60.01 -10.71 0.80
N GLU A 125 60.48 -10.58 2.05
CA GLU A 125 60.58 -11.70 2.99
C GLU A 125 59.39 -11.72 3.95
N GLY A 126 58.84 -12.91 4.24
CA GLY A 126 57.82 -13.13 5.28
C GLY A 126 56.46 -13.62 4.75
N ASP A 127 55.67 -14.23 5.63
CA ASP A 127 54.46 -15.02 5.27
C ASP A 127 53.22 -14.19 4.94
N MET A 128 53.25 -12.88 5.16
CA MET A 128 52.09 -12.00 4.89
C MET A 128 52.00 -11.64 3.41
N ALA A 129 50.79 -11.78 2.87
CA ALA A 129 50.47 -11.45 1.49
C ALA A 129 50.84 -10.00 1.13
N PRO A 130 51.37 -9.75 -0.09
CA PRO A 130 51.67 -8.40 -0.55
C PRO A 130 50.45 -7.47 -0.58
N LEU A 131 49.24 -7.99 -0.85
CA LEU A 131 47.99 -7.26 -0.69
C LEU A 131 47.19 -7.87 0.47
N TYR A 132 47.05 -7.11 1.56
CA TYR A 132 46.41 -7.57 2.79
C TYR A 132 45.34 -6.57 3.25
N VAL A 133 44.07 -7.00 3.25
CA VAL A 133 42.92 -6.18 3.61
C VAL A 133 42.04 -6.96 4.58
N GLU A 134 42.03 -6.58 5.86
CA GLU A 134 41.34 -7.34 6.92
C GLU A 134 40.67 -6.46 7.97
N GLY A 135 39.49 -6.85 8.45
CA GLY A 135 38.91 -6.26 9.66
C GLY A 135 38.42 -4.82 9.48
N ASN A 136 38.14 -4.38 8.25
CA ASN A 136 37.66 -3.02 7.98
C ASN A 136 36.13 -3.02 7.90
N ASN A 137 35.49 -2.82 9.05
CA ASN A 137 34.05 -3.05 9.24
C ASN A 137 33.14 -2.16 8.38
N ASP A 138 33.62 -1.00 7.93
CA ASP A 138 32.83 -0.02 7.19
C ASP A 138 33.36 0.27 5.77
N LEU A 139 34.36 -0.49 5.33
CA LEU A 139 34.87 -0.44 3.97
C LEU A 139 33.79 -0.94 3.00
N GLN A 140 33.32 -0.05 2.12
CA GLN A 140 32.24 -0.34 1.16
C GLN A 140 32.77 -0.72 -0.22
N SER A 141 33.86 -0.10 -0.66
CA SER A 141 34.52 -0.40 -1.93
C SER A 141 36.03 -0.21 -1.80
N LEU A 142 36.79 -1.00 -2.55
CA LEU A 142 38.25 -0.88 -2.67
C LEU A 142 38.62 -0.84 -4.16
N GLU A 143 38.95 0.34 -4.68
CA GLU A 143 39.27 0.47 -6.11
C GLU A 143 40.75 0.20 -6.37
N LEU A 144 41.02 -0.89 -7.10
CA LEU A 144 42.35 -1.28 -7.59
C LEU A 144 42.35 -1.42 -9.13
N SER A 145 41.66 -0.51 -9.81
CA SER A 145 41.32 -0.63 -11.25
C SER A 145 42.53 -0.69 -12.20
N LYS A 146 43.69 -0.17 -11.80
CA LYS A 146 44.93 -0.24 -12.60
C LYS A 146 45.90 -1.32 -12.15
N LEU A 147 45.56 -2.12 -11.14
CA LEU A 147 46.44 -3.17 -10.65
C LEU A 147 46.67 -4.20 -11.76
N LYS A 148 47.93 -4.44 -12.10
CA LYS A 148 48.33 -5.39 -13.16
C LYS A 148 49.10 -6.57 -12.60
N LYS A 149 49.75 -6.40 -11.46
CA LYS A 149 50.68 -7.41 -10.92
C LYS A 149 50.78 -7.33 -9.40
N VAL A 150 50.72 -8.50 -8.76
CA VAL A 150 51.14 -8.67 -7.36
C VAL A 150 52.33 -9.63 -7.34
N LEU A 151 53.46 -9.18 -6.79
CA LEU A 151 54.74 -9.86 -6.81
C LEU A 151 54.98 -10.61 -5.50
N LEU A 152 55.09 -11.93 -5.60
CA LEU A 152 55.42 -12.83 -4.49
C LEU A 152 56.91 -13.16 -4.46
N HIS A 153 57.38 -13.51 -3.26
CA HIS A 153 58.52 -14.39 -3.05
C HIS A 153 57.99 -15.63 -2.30
N GLU A 154 58.14 -16.83 -2.89
CA GLU A 154 57.77 -18.16 -2.32
C GLU A 154 56.26 -18.50 -2.20
N ASN A 155 55.94 -19.80 -2.11
CA ASN A 155 54.60 -20.42 -2.23
C ASN A 155 53.56 -19.98 -1.16
N GLY A 156 53.16 -18.71 -1.14
CA GLY A 156 52.17 -18.14 -0.23
C GLY A 156 50.99 -17.45 -0.93
N LEU A 157 50.02 -16.99 -0.14
CA LEU A 157 48.92 -16.16 -0.62
C LEU A 157 49.45 -14.80 -1.10
N LEU A 158 48.94 -14.35 -2.24
CA LEU A 158 49.26 -13.06 -2.85
C LEU A 158 48.28 -11.96 -2.42
N ILE A 159 47.02 -12.35 -2.23
CA ILE A 159 45.92 -11.42 -1.97
C ILE A 159 45.06 -12.00 -0.84
N VAL A 160 44.84 -11.21 0.21
CA VAL A 160 43.96 -11.54 1.34
C VAL A 160 42.95 -10.43 1.51
N LEU A 161 41.66 -10.73 1.34
CA LEU A 161 40.53 -9.85 1.62
C LEU A 161 39.53 -10.63 2.50
N ARG A 162 39.55 -10.43 3.82
CA ARG A 162 38.65 -11.14 4.74
C ARG A 162 38.18 -10.24 5.87
N GLU A 163 37.08 -10.59 6.52
CA GLU A 163 36.54 -9.81 7.66
C GLU A 163 36.26 -8.33 7.29
N ASN A 164 35.80 -8.08 6.05
CA ASN A 164 35.36 -6.75 5.59
C ASN A 164 33.86 -6.81 5.28
N ASP A 165 33.02 -6.76 6.32
CA ASP A 165 31.59 -7.10 6.26
C ASP A 165 30.76 -6.29 5.24
N LEU A 166 31.15 -5.05 4.96
CA LEU A 166 30.45 -4.14 4.05
C LEU A 166 31.09 -4.05 2.66
N LEU A 167 32.23 -4.73 2.43
CA LEU A 167 32.97 -4.63 1.18
C LEU A 167 32.15 -5.27 0.05
N ASP A 168 31.67 -4.42 -0.85
CA ASP A 168 30.95 -4.82 -2.05
C ASP A 168 31.94 -4.93 -3.21
N MET A 169 32.07 -6.12 -3.77
CA MET A 169 32.95 -6.39 -4.89
C MET A 169 32.15 -7.14 -5.96
N SER A 170 32.18 -6.64 -7.18
CA SER A 170 31.56 -7.32 -8.31
C SER A 170 32.32 -8.60 -8.66
N GLU A 171 31.63 -9.57 -9.27
CA GLU A 171 32.28 -10.80 -9.77
C GLU A 171 33.44 -10.48 -10.72
N SER A 172 33.29 -9.45 -11.56
CA SER A 172 34.36 -9.03 -12.49
C SER A 172 35.61 -8.48 -11.78
N GLU A 173 35.45 -7.83 -10.63
CA GLU A 173 36.59 -7.33 -9.84
C GLU A 173 37.30 -8.48 -9.13
N MET A 174 36.53 -9.42 -8.57
CA MET A 174 37.07 -10.62 -7.95
C MET A 174 37.84 -11.48 -8.96
N ASP A 175 37.27 -11.71 -10.15
CA ASP A 175 37.92 -12.44 -11.24
C ASP A 175 39.22 -11.76 -11.69
N SER A 176 39.23 -10.43 -11.74
CA SER A 176 40.42 -9.64 -12.07
C SER A 176 41.54 -9.86 -11.04
N LEU A 177 41.22 -9.81 -9.75
CA LEU A 177 42.20 -10.05 -8.68
C LEU A 177 42.75 -11.47 -8.71
N ILE A 178 41.88 -12.48 -8.92
CA ILE A 178 42.28 -13.88 -9.07
C ILE A 178 43.21 -14.07 -10.27
N ALA A 179 42.90 -13.43 -11.40
CA ALA A 179 43.74 -13.49 -12.60
C ALA A 179 45.11 -12.83 -12.37
N ILE A 180 45.15 -11.67 -11.69
CA ILE A 180 46.39 -10.96 -11.36
C ILE A 180 47.28 -11.79 -10.42
N ALA A 181 46.68 -12.50 -9.46
CA ALA A 181 47.40 -13.39 -8.55
C ALA A 181 47.89 -14.69 -9.22
N GLY A 182 47.49 -14.97 -10.45
CA GLY A 182 47.89 -16.18 -11.17
C GLY A 182 47.08 -17.43 -10.83
N GLY A 183 45.91 -17.28 -10.19
CA GLY A 183 44.99 -18.38 -9.88
C GLY A 183 44.37 -18.27 -8.49
N SER A 184 43.29 -19.03 -8.25
CA SER A 184 42.56 -19.04 -6.99
C SER A 184 43.38 -19.55 -5.81
N ASP A 185 44.40 -20.37 -6.06
CA ASP A 185 45.27 -20.94 -5.01
C ASP A 185 46.13 -19.88 -4.30
N PHE A 186 46.25 -18.68 -4.89
CA PHE A 186 47.03 -17.57 -4.36
C PHE A 186 46.17 -16.49 -3.72
N VAL A 187 44.88 -16.74 -3.49
CA VAL A 187 43.93 -15.72 -3.06
C VAL A 187 43.01 -16.26 -1.94
N ASP A 188 42.83 -15.46 -0.89
CA ASP A 188 41.84 -15.69 0.17
C ASP A 188 40.87 -14.49 0.21
N ILE A 189 39.76 -14.60 -0.51
CA ILE A 189 38.71 -13.56 -0.58
C ILE A 189 37.42 -14.09 0.07
N HIS A 190 37.04 -13.49 1.19
CA HIS A 190 35.75 -13.67 1.86
C HIS A 190 34.94 -12.37 1.77
N CYS A 191 34.23 -12.19 0.66
CA CYS A 191 33.22 -11.14 0.51
C CYS A 191 31.83 -11.70 0.81
N GLN A 192 30.96 -10.92 1.45
CA GLN A 192 29.60 -11.36 1.78
C GLN A 192 28.81 -11.57 0.49
N GLU A 193 28.39 -12.81 0.21
CA GLU A 193 27.59 -13.15 -0.99
C GLU A 193 26.39 -12.21 -1.12
N ALA A 194 26.26 -11.56 -2.29
CA ALA A 194 25.14 -10.69 -2.66
C ALA A 194 23.75 -11.33 -2.45
N LEU A 195 23.70 -12.66 -2.33
CA LEU A 195 22.51 -13.44 -2.00
C LEU A 195 21.85 -13.00 -0.68
N LEU A 196 22.62 -12.61 0.35
CA LEU A 196 22.07 -12.19 1.64
C LEU A 196 21.35 -10.82 1.56
N ARG A 197 21.79 -9.94 0.66
CA ARG A 197 21.22 -8.60 0.43
C ARG A 197 19.84 -8.71 -0.22
N ASN A 198 19.69 -9.63 -1.18
CA ASN A 198 18.40 -9.92 -1.83
C ASN A 198 17.42 -10.66 -0.91
N VAL A 199 17.90 -11.55 -0.03
CA VAL A 199 17.04 -12.24 0.95
C VAL A 199 16.52 -11.27 2.01
N ARG A 200 17.32 -10.33 2.51
CA ARG A 200 16.82 -9.29 3.44
C ARG A 200 15.80 -8.35 2.80
N ALA A 201 16.01 -7.95 1.54
CA ALA A 201 15.03 -7.16 0.80
C ALA A 201 13.73 -7.94 0.56
N ALA A 202 13.82 -9.22 0.18
CA ALA A 202 12.66 -10.09 -0.02
C ALA A 202 11.89 -10.37 1.28
N VAL A 203 12.58 -10.56 2.42
CA VAL A 203 11.98 -10.79 3.74
C VAL A 203 11.30 -9.52 4.29
N LEU A 204 11.79 -8.33 3.95
CA LEU A 204 11.12 -7.06 4.27
C LEU A 204 9.98 -6.72 3.29
N LEU A 205 10.11 -7.11 2.02
CA LEU A 205 9.06 -6.94 1.01
C LEU A 205 7.90 -7.92 1.21
N LEU A 206 8.13 -9.13 1.71
CA LEU A 206 7.06 -10.11 1.92
C LEU A 206 5.93 -9.60 2.82
N PRO A 207 6.18 -9.03 4.03
CA PRO A 207 5.12 -8.46 4.86
C PRO A 207 4.51 -7.20 4.24
N LEU A 208 5.28 -6.39 3.50
CA LEU A 208 4.74 -5.24 2.77
C LEU A 208 3.79 -5.67 1.65
N ILE A 209 4.16 -6.68 0.87
CA ILE A 209 3.35 -7.29 -0.19
C ILE A 209 2.13 -7.98 0.42
N LEU A 210 2.29 -8.70 1.53
CA LEU A 210 1.18 -9.33 2.23
C LEU A 210 0.21 -8.28 2.79
N MET A 211 0.71 -7.18 3.31
CA MET A 211 -0.08 -6.04 3.77
C MET A 211 -0.76 -5.33 2.60
N ILE A 212 -0.09 -5.12 1.47
CA ILE A 212 -0.68 -4.57 0.24
C ILE A 212 -1.74 -5.53 -0.31
N LEU A 213 -1.50 -6.84 -0.32
CA LEU A 213 -2.47 -7.84 -0.73
C LEU A 213 -3.65 -7.93 0.24
N MET A 214 -3.43 -7.76 1.55
CA MET A 214 -4.51 -7.66 2.54
C MET A 214 -5.27 -6.35 2.41
N MET A 215 -4.62 -5.22 2.09
CA MET A 215 -5.25 -3.95 1.78
C MET A 215 -5.99 -3.98 0.44
N LEU A 216 -5.48 -4.71 -0.55
CA LEU A 216 -6.13 -4.91 -1.84
C LEU A 216 -7.27 -5.92 -1.71
N TYR A 217 -7.13 -6.96 -0.89
CA TYR A 217 -8.18 -7.93 -0.59
C TYR A 217 -9.27 -7.27 0.25
N SER A 218 -8.94 -6.45 1.24
CA SER A 218 -9.93 -5.64 1.96
C SER A 218 -10.57 -4.63 1.01
N ALA A 219 -9.81 -3.91 0.18
CA ALA A 219 -10.35 -3.01 -0.84
C ALA A 219 -11.20 -3.73 -1.91
N MET A 220 -10.88 -4.98 -2.27
CA MET A 220 -11.63 -5.80 -3.22
C MET A 220 -12.86 -6.45 -2.56
N LYS A 221 -12.81 -6.80 -1.28
CA LYS A 221 -13.98 -7.22 -0.51
C LYS A 221 -14.90 -6.02 -0.22
N LEU A 222 -14.34 -4.81 -0.11
CA LEU A 222 -15.03 -3.52 -0.13
C LEU A 222 -15.46 -3.05 -1.54
N ARG A 223 -15.23 -3.83 -2.61
CA ARG A 223 -15.84 -3.57 -3.93
C ARG A 223 -17.23 -4.20 -4.11
N GLY A 224 -17.83 -4.71 -3.03
CA GLY A 224 -19.29 -4.73 -2.91
C GLY A 224 -19.77 -3.28 -2.79
N TYR A 225 -20.28 -2.72 -3.88
CA TYR A 225 -21.09 -1.49 -3.96
C TYR A 225 -20.74 -0.34 -2.98
N GLN A 226 -19.47 0.04 -2.86
CA GLN A 226 -19.06 1.20 -2.06
C GLN A 226 -19.82 2.47 -2.48
N PHE A 227 -20.76 2.88 -1.64
CA PHE A 227 -21.29 4.24 -1.62
C PHE A 227 -20.09 5.20 -1.52
N SER A 228 -19.98 6.16 -2.44
CA SER A 228 -19.02 7.24 -2.29
C SER A 228 -19.42 8.04 -1.05
N ARG A 229 -18.72 7.81 0.07
CA ARG A 229 -18.92 8.53 1.35
C ARG A 229 -18.77 10.06 1.22
N ALA A 230 -18.31 10.55 0.06
CA ALA A 230 -18.19 11.97 -0.22
C ALA A 230 -19.56 12.59 -0.58
N LEU A 231 -20.23 13.17 0.42
CA LEU A 231 -21.36 14.08 0.23
C LEU A 231 -20.89 15.43 -0.34
N SER A 232 -21.73 16.10 -1.14
CA SER A 232 -21.48 17.47 -1.59
C SER A 232 -21.44 18.44 -0.40
N VAL A 233 -20.83 19.62 -0.56
CA VAL A 233 -20.78 20.64 0.51
C VAL A 233 -22.21 21.01 0.98
N LYS A 234 -23.16 21.06 0.04
CA LYS A 234 -24.56 21.39 0.32
C LYS A 234 -25.26 20.26 1.07
N SER A 235 -25.09 19.01 0.62
CA SER A 235 -25.61 17.83 1.33
C SER A 235 -25.05 17.71 2.75
N ARG A 236 -23.73 17.92 2.94
CA ARG A 236 -23.10 17.93 4.27
C ARG A 236 -23.70 19.00 5.17
N LYS A 237 -23.93 20.20 4.65
CA LYS A 237 -24.58 21.29 5.41
C LYS A 237 -26.00 20.92 5.85
N ILE A 238 -26.81 20.35 4.96
CA ILE A 238 -28.18 19.93 5.30
C ILE A 238 -28.16 18.87 6.41
N LEU A 239 -27.29 17.87 6.27
CA LEU A 239 -27.15 16.80 7.25
C LEU A 239 -26.63 17.32 8.61
N ALA A 240 -25.71 18.30 8.58
CA ALA A 240 -25.22 19.01 9.75
C ALA A 240 -26.33 19.80 10.46
N ASP A 241 -27.17 20.52 9.71
CA ASP A 241 -28.29 21.29 10.25
C ASP A 241 -29.34 20.38 10.91
N MET A 242 -29.64 19.23 10.30
CA MET A 242 -30.51 18.21 10.90
C MET A 242 -29.89 17.63 12.19
N SER A 243 -28.59 17.37 12.20
CA SER A 243 -27.87 16.88 13.38
C SER A 243 -27.89 17.90 14.53
N LYS A 244 -27.69 19.19 14.22
CA LYS A 244 -27.84 20.30 15.17
C LYS A 244 -29.23 20.33 15.80
N GLU A 245 -30.28 20.15 14.99
CA GLU A 245 -31.67 20.13 15.48
C GLU A 245 -31.91 18.96 16.44
N ILE A 246 -31.42 17.75 16.12
CA ILE A 246 -31.54 16.56 16.98
C ILE A 246 -30.85 16.80 18.32
N LEU A 247 -29.61 17.30 18.30
CA LEU A 247 -28.79 17.47 19.49
C LEU A 247 -29.17 18.69 20.33
N ALA A 248 -29.88 19.66 19.76
CA ALA A 248 -30.42 20.81 20.50
C ALA A 248 -31.48 20.41 21.55
N LYS A 249 -32.02 19.18 21.50
CA LYS A 249 -32.95 18.65 22.51
C LYS A 249 -32.40 17.35 23.10
N ASN A 250 -32.59 17.17 24.40
CA ASN A 250 -32.28 15.89 25.05
C ASN A 250 -33.14 14.76 24.42
N PRO A 251 -32.60 13.55 24.18
CA PRO A 251 -33.35 12.40 23.68
C PRO A 251 -34.64 12.08 24.46
N LEU A 252 -34.66 12.31 25.79
CA LEU A 252 -35.86 12.17 26.62
C LEU A 252 -36.95 13.19 26.23
N VAL A 253 -36.57 14.40 25.82
CA VAL A 253 -37.51 15.42 25.34
C VAL A 253 -38.11 14.99 24.00
N TRP A 254 -37.32 14.42 23.10
CA TRP A 254 -37.83 13.84 21.85
C TRP A 254 -38.86 12.73 22.10
N MET A 255 -38.64 11.88 23.11
CA MET A 255 -39.58 10.83 23.48
C MET A 255 -40.90 11.34 24.08
N ILE A 256 -40.89 12.50 24.75
CA ILE A 256 -42.09 13.08 25.39
C ILE A 256 -42.83 14.02 24.43
N GLN A 257 -42.13 14.61 23.46
CA GLN A 257 -42.71 15.45 22.40
C GLN A 257 -43.08 14.64 21.15
N ASP A 258 -43.65 13.45 21.33
CA ASP A 258 -44.08 12.61 20.21
C ASP A 258 -45.26 13.24 19.43
N ARG A 259 -46.18 13.93 20.12
CA ARG A 259 -47.31 14.66 19.53
C ARG A 259 -46.96 15.54 18.31
N PRO A 260 -46.05 16.52 18.41
CA PRO A 260 -45.70 17.37 17.27
C PRO A 260 -44.93 16.66 16.13
N LEU A 261 -44.52 15.41 16.32
CA LEU A 261 -43.68 14.68 15.38
C LEU A 261 -44.43 13.57 14.62
N ILE A 262 -45.12 12.71 15.36
CA ILE A 262 -45.71 11.47 14.82
C ILE A 262 -47.24 11.49 14.77
N TRP A 263 -47.89 12.46 15.43
CA TRP A 263 -49.35 12.51 15.44
C TRP A 263 -49.84 13.51 14.40
N ARG A 264 -50.81 13.08 13.59
CA ARG A 264 -51.48 13.97 12.64
C ARG A 264 -52.17 15.09 13.39
N TYR A 265 -51.93 16.30 12.95
CA TYR A 265 -52.64 17.46 13.45
C TYR A 265 -54.11 17.38 13.06
N GLY A 266 -54.98 17.68 14.04
CA GLY A 266 -56.42 17.69 13.83
C GLY A 266 -56.82 18.70 12.77
N GLU A 267 -58.03 18.56 12.22
CA GLU A 267 -58.41 19.34 11.04
C GLU A 267 -58.35 20.86 11.22
N ASN A 268 -58.55 21.29 12.47
CA ASN A 268 -58.62 22.68 12.91
C ASN A 268 -57.30 23.21 13.50
N ASP A 269 -56.22 22.44 13.43
CA ASP A 269 -54.95 22.83 14.03
C ASP A 269 -54.18 23.83 13.13
N PRO A 270 -53.68 24.97 13.66
CA PRO A 270 -52.90 25.92 12.88
C PRO A 270 -51.65 25.31 12.22
N GLU A 271 -51.01 24.33 12.87
CA GLU A 271 -49.77 23.69 12.38
C GLU A 271 -50.03 22.82 11.14
N ARG A 272 -51.30 22.39 10.92
CA ARG A 272 -51.73 21.67 9.70
C ARG A 272 -51.55 22.49 8.42
N ASN A 273 -51.66 23.82 8.49
CA ASN A 273 -51.49 24.68 7.32
C ASN A 273 -50.04 24.70 6.84
N THR A 274 -49.07 24.66 7.75
CA THR A 274 -47.65 24.55 7.43
C THR A 274 -47.35 23.23 6.74
N ILE A 275 -47.95 22.12 7.19
CA ILE A 275 -47.77 20.82 6.55
C ILE A 275 -48.44 20.75 5.17
N LYS A 276 -49.63 21.34 5.02
CA LYS A 276 -50.28 21.47 3.69
C LYS A 276 -49.43 22.27 2.70
N GLN A 277 -48.78 23.34 3.15
CA GLN A 277 -47.84 24.10 2.31
C GLN A 277 -46.61 23.27 1.93
N LEU A 278 -46.02 22.54 2.88
CA LEU A 278 -44.93 21.60 2.62
C LEU A 278 -45.36 20.51 1.63
N LYS A 279 -46.57 19.97 1.77
CA LYS A 279 -47.16 19.03 0.83
C LYS A 279 -47.20 19.59 -0.59
N THR A 280 -47.74 20.78 -0.78
CA THR A 280 -47.78 21.43 -2.10
C THR A 280 -46.37 21.69 -2.63
N GLN A 281 -45.44 22.13 -1.76
CA GLN A 281 -44.05 22.41 -2.14
C GLN A 281 -43.31 21.14 -2.60
N HIS A 282 -43.62 19.99 -2.01
CA HIS A 282 -42.92 18.73 -2.22
C HIS A 282 -43.77 17.68 -2.95
N GLU A 283 -44.90 18.06 -3.54
CA GLU A 283 -45.76 17.14 -4.30
C GLU A 283 -45.04 16.58 -5.52
N ASN A 284 -44.24 17.42 -6.20
CA ASN A 284 -43.39 17.00 -7.31
C ASN A 284 -42.32 16.02 -6.84
N TYR A 285 -41.76 16.22 -5.63
CA TYR A 285 -40.83 15.27 -5.03
C TYR A 285 -41.46 13.88 -4.88
N LEU A 286 -42.67 13.81 -4.31
CA LEU A 286 -43.37 12.54 -4.08
C LEU A 286 -43.66 11.79 -5.39
N LYS A 287 -43.99 12.51 -6.45
CA LYS A 287 -44.27 11.88 -7.76
C LYS A 287 -43.02 11.37 -8.45
N GLU A 288 -41.89 12.05 -8.27
CA GLU A 288 -40.69 11.80 -9.08
C GLU A 288 -39.63 10.92 -8.39
N TYR A 289 -39.50 11.04 -7.06
CA TYR A 289 -38.40 10.43 -6.31
C TYR A 289 -38.82 9.57 -5.13
N ALA A 290 -40.03 9.73 -4.57
CA ALA A 290 -40.41 8.90 -3.44
C ALA A 290 -40.54 7.44 -3.87
N ILE A 291 -39.93 6.56 -3.08
CA ILE A 291 -40.05 5.12 -3.27
C ILE A 291 -41.52 4.71 -3.14
N GLU A 292 -42.02 3.97 -4.11
CA GLU A 292 -43.39 3.44 -4.02
C GLU A 292 -43.42 2.35 -2.94
N VAL A 293 -44.25 2.52 -1.93
CA VAL A 293 -44.38 1.53 -0.85
C VAL A 293 -45.68 0.77 -0.98
N LEU A 294 -45.58 -0.52 -1.25
CA LEU A 294 -46.75 -1.39 -1.36
C LEU A 294 -47.33 -1.69 0.02
N PRO A 295 -48.61 -2.14 0.07
CA PRO A 295 -49.16 -2.76 1.27
C PRO A 295 -48.27 -3.88 1.80
N ASN A 296 -48.38 -4.28 3.07
CA ASN A 296 -47.59 -5.41 3.57
C ASN A 296 -47.95 -6.65 2.74
N ALA A 297 -46.94 -7.42 2.33
CA ALA A 297 -47.17 -8.57 1.47
C ALA A 297 -47.54 -9.84 2.25
N ARG A 298 -47.43 -9.83 3.59
CA ARG A 298 -47.97 -10.89 4.44
C ARG A 298 -49.51 -10.95 4.33
N ILE A 299 -49.99 -11.92 3.57
CA ILE A 299 -51.41 -12.29 3.45
C ILE A 299 -51.60 -13.60 4.22
N PRO A 300 -52.68 -13.77 5.01
CA PRO A 300 -53.02 -15.06 5.60
C PRO A 300 -53.07 -16.13 4.51
N THR A 301 -52.39 -17.25 4.71
CA THR A 301 -52.27 -18.38 3.75
C THR A 301 -53.58 -19.11 3.47
N THR A 302 -54.71 -18.59 3.94
CA THR A 302 -56.03 -19.24 3.86
C THR A 302 -56.69 -19.11 2.48
N SER A 303 -56.10 -18.40 1.53
CA SER A 303 -56.66 -18.20 0.18
C SER A 303 -55.58 -18.02 -0.89
N ASP A 304 -55.31 -19.09 -1.65
CA ASP A 304 -54.43 -19.07 -2.84
C ASP A 304 -54.83 -17.97 -3.83
N ARG A 305 -56.13 -17.65 -3.88
CA ARG A 305 -56.71 -16.60 -4.69
C ARG A 305 -56.17 -15.21 -4.31
N CYS A 306 -56.11 -14.91 -3.02
CA CYS A 306 -55.63 -13.62 -2.51
C CYS A 306 -54.12 -13.49 -2.71
N ILE A 307 -53.37 -14.59 -2.58
CA ILE A 307 -51.94 -14.66 -2.85
C ILE A 307 -51.67 -14.38 -4.33
N ALA A 308 -52.38 -15.05 -5.23
CA ALA A 308 -52.23 -14.83 -6.67
C ALA A 308 -52.49 -13.37 -7.06
N ASP A 309 -53.64 -12.82 -6.65
CA ASP A 309 -54.00 -11.41 -6.91
C ASP A 309 -52.94 -10.43 -6.38
N ARG A 310 -52.28 -10.77 -5.26
CA ARG A 310 -51.22 -9.95 -4.68
C ARG A 310 -49.91 -10.05 -5.46
N LEU A 311 -49.51 -11.26 -5.83
CA LEU A 311 -48.36 -11.49 -6.71
C LEU A 311 -48.55 -10.69 -8.01
N PHE A 312 -49.74 -10.70 -8.61
CA PHE A 312 -50.07 -9.86 -9.78
C PHE A 312 -49.84 -8.36 -9.57
N GLN A 313 -49.95 -7.83 -8.35
CA GLN A 313 -49.65 -6.42 -8.07
C GLN A 313 -48.14 -6.20 -7.94
N ILE A 314 -47.47 -7.07 -7.19
CA ILE A 314 -46.03 -7.01 -6.91
C ILE A 314 -45.23 -7.17 -8.21
N ILE A 315 -45.56 -8.16 -9.03
CA ILE A 315 -44.82 -8.43 -10.28
C ILE A 315 -45.05 -7.39 -11.36
N LYS A 316 -45.90 -6.37 -11.20
CA LYS A 316 -45.96 -5.27 -12.17
C LYS A 316 -44.63 -4.52 -12.23
N HIS A 317 -43.95 -4.48 -11.09
CA HIS A 317 -42.65 -3.86 -10.93
C HIS A 317 -41.54 -4.80 -11.43
N GLU A 318 -40.42 -4.24 -11.89
CA GLU A 318 -39.28 -5.02 -12.40
C GLU A 318 -38.24 -5.29 -11.30
N GLU A 319 -38.09 -4.34 -10.38
CA GLU A 319 -37.14 -4.41 -9.27
C GLU A 319 -37.82 -4.00 -7.96
N ILE A 320 -37.66 -4.85 -6.95
CA ILE A 320 -38.39 -4.76 -5.69
C ILE A 320 -37.38 -4.82 -4.54
N LEU A 321 -37.54 -3.93 -3.56
CA LEU A 321 -36.84 -4.00 -2.30
C LEU A 321 -37.78 -4.65 -1.29
N ALA A 322 -37.43 -5.85 -0.82
CA ALA A 322 -38.12 -6.56 0.25
C ALA A 322 -37.39 -6.35 1.56
N ILE A 323 -38.05 -5.77 2.56
CA ILE A 323 -37.50 -5.61 3.92
C ILE A 323 -38.12 -6.68 4.80
N ALA A 324 -37.28 -7.58 5.34
CA ALA A 324 -37.70 -8.72 6.14
C ALA A 324 -37.10 -8.67 7.55
N THR A 325 -37.78 -9.28 8.51
CA THR A 325 -37.23 -9.48 9.86
C THR A 325 -36.25 -10.65 9.95
N GLU A 326 -36.32 -11.61 9.02
CA GLU A 326 -35.47 -12.80 8.96
C GLU A 326 -35.00 -13.04 7.50
N ASP A 327 -34.01 -13.91 7.33
CA ASP A 327 -33.46 -14.29 6.02
C ASP A 327 -34.36 -15.29 5.26
N ASP A 328 -35.63 -14.91 5.09
CA ASP A 328 -36.61 -15.68 4.34
C ASP A 328 -37.55 -14.74 3.58
N ILE A 329 -37.41 -14.74 2.25
CA ILE A 329 -38.23 -13.92 1.35
C ILE A 329 -39.73 -14.25 1.44
N SER A 330 -40.07 -15.50 1.84
CA SER A 330 -41.44 -15.95 1.95
C SER A 330 -42.19 -15.30 3.12
N LEU A 331 -41.48 -14.78 4.12
CA LEU A 331 -42.07 -13.99 5.21
C LEU A 331 -42.60 -12.64 4.74
N VAL A 332 -41.93 -12.06 3.75
CA VAL A 332 -42.36 -10.78 3.15
C VAL A 332 -43.38 -11.03 2.06
N ILE A 333 -43.06 -11.89 1.08
CA ILE A 333 -43.93 -12.22 -0.04
C ILE A 333 -44.25 -13.72 0.02
N PRO A 334 -45.40 -14.10 0.62
CA PRO A 334 -45.79 -15.48 0.77
C PRO A 334 -45.85 -16.22 -0.57
N ALA A 335 -45.52 -17.50 -0.49
CA ALA A 335 -45.55 -18.45 -1.60
C ALA A 335 -44.51 -18.19 -2.70
N LEU A 336 -43.56 -17.25 -2.60
CA LEU A 336 -42.49 -17.21 -3.61
C LEU A 336 -41.64 -18.50 -3.59
N PRO A 337 -41.25 -19.05 -4.75
CA PRO A 337 -40.31 -20.17 -4.81
C PRO A 337 -38.97 -19.79 -4.19
N SER A 338 -38.52 -20.54 -3.17
CA SER A 338 -37.24 -20.32 -2.49
C SER A 338 -36.08 -21.15 -3.03
N ASP A 339 -36.38 -22.23 -3.77
CA ASP A 339 -35.36 -23.12 -4.33
C ASP A 339 -35.03 -22.79 -5.79
N VAL A 340 -33.74 -22.65 -6.08
CA VAL A 340 -33.25 -22.39 -7.44
C VAL A 340 -33.69 -23.50 -8.40
N GLY A 341 -34.25 -23.12 -9.53
CA GLY A 341 -34.75 -24.03 -10.56
C GLY A 341 -36.18 -24.53 -10.33
N LYS A 342 -36.76 -24.35 -9.14
CA LYS A 342 -38.18 -24.61 -8.91
C LYS A 342 -39.02 -23.45 -9.42
N GLY A 343 -40.19 -23.79 -9.96
CA GLY A 343 -41.18 -22.81 -10.38
C GLY A 343 -42.56 -23.18 -9.90
N GLU A 344 -43.35 -22.16 -9.60
CA GLU A 344 -44.72 -22.28 -9.15
C GLU A 344 -45.64 -21.45 -10.04
N THR A 345 -46.85 -21.97 -10.27
CA THR A 345 -47.86 -21.31 -11.10
C THR A 345 -49.07 -20.93 -10.25
N TYR A 346 -49.44 -19.66 -10.30
CA TYR A 346 -50.58 -19.08 -9.59
C TYR A 346 -51.64 -18.64 -10.60
N ASN A 347 -52.87 -19.08 -10.38
CA ASN A 347 -54.00 -18.73 -11.24
C ASN A 347 -54.68 -17.47 -10.69
N GLY A 348 -54.73 -16.42 -11.53
CA GLY A 348 -55.32 -15.13 -11.20
C GLY A 348 -56.84 -15.21 -11.17
N SER A 349 -57.44 -14.49 -10.23
CA SER A 349 -58.87 -14.64 -9.97
C SER A 349 -59.77 -13.60 -10.62
N ARG A 350 -59.17 -12.53 -11.15
CA ARG A 350 -59.87 -11.37 -11.71
C ARG A 350 -59.96 -11.39 -13.23
N VAL A 351 -59.14 -12.20 -13.90
CA VAL A 351 -59.15 -12.36 -15.35
C VAL A 351 -59.16 -13.86 -15.66
N ASN A 352 -60.26 -14.35 -16.22
CA ASN A 352 -60.39 -15.75 -16.62
C ASN A 352 -59.26 -16.11 -17.60
N GLY A 353 -58.51 -17.17 -17.30
CA GLY A 353 -57.36 -17.59 -18.09
C GLY A 353 -56.08 -16.79 -17.83
N SER A 354 -56.00 -16.04 -16.71
CA SER A 354 -54.74 -15.42 -16.28
C SER A 354 -53.96 -16.31 -15.32
N SER A 355 -52.66 -16.48 -15.57
CA SER A 355 -51.77 -17.21 -14.68
C SER A 355 -50.38 -16.56 -14.65
N ILE A 356 -49.72 -16.64 -13.50
CA ILE A 356 -48.31 -16.26 -13.35
C ILE A 356 -47.54 -17.53 -13.04
N THR A 357 -46.45 -17.77 -13.76
CA THR A 357 -45.44 -18.73 -13.35
C THR A 357 -44.19 -17.98 -12.93
N LEU A 358 -43.76 -18.20 -11.69
CA LEU A 358 -42.53 -17.67 -11.12
C LEU A 358 -41.53 -18.81 -11.01
N LYS A 359 -40.32 -18.64 -11.56
CA LYS A 359 -39.23 -19.61 -11.43
C LYS A 359 -38.00 -18.90 -10.89
N LEU A 360 -37.50 -19.34 -9.73
CA LEU A 360 -36.27 -18.81 -9.18
C LEU A 360 -35.09 -19.28 -10.01
N VAL A 361 -34.27 -18.34 -10.49
CA VAL A 361 -33.14 -18.59 -11.38
C VAL A 361 -31.82 -18.53 -10.64
N ASP A 362 -31.70 -17.57 -9.73
CA ASP A 362 -30.44 -17.26 -9.05
C ASP A 362 -30.70 -16.56 -7.72
N VAL A 363 -29.84 -16.83 -6.74
CA VAL A 363 -29.79 -16.14 -5.45
C VAL A 363 -28.35 -15.75 -5.20
N LYS A 364 -28.09 -14.45 -5.09
CA LYS A 364 -26.76 -13.89 -4.90
C LYS A 364 -26.73 -13.01 -3.67
N SER A 365 -25.84 -13.29 -2.71
CA SER A 365 -25.54 -12.32 -1.65
C SER A 365 -24.88 -11.09 -2.26
N THR A 366 -25.48 -9.92 -2.03
CA THR A 366 -24.90 -8.64 -2.42
C THR A 366 -24.06 -8.07 -1.29
N ASN A 367 -24.54 -8.19 -0.04
CA ASN A 367 -23.89 -7.81 1.21
C ASN A 367 -24.25 -8.82 2.33
N ASP A 368 -23.80 -8.58 3.57
CA ASP A 368 -24.04 -9.49 4.69
C ASP A 368 -25.53 -9.58 5.09
N GLN A 369 -26.29 -8.48 4.97
CA GLN A 369 -27.74 -8.42 5.25
C GLN A 369 -28.60 -8.32 3.99
N THR A 370 -28.00 -8.38 2.78
CA THR A 370 -28.74 -8.20 1.53
C THR A 370 -28.52 -9.34 0.54
N GLN A 371 -29.62 -9.93 0.08
CA GLN A 371 -29.63 -10.99 -0.94
C GLN A 371 -30.45 -10.55 -2.15
N GLN A 372 -29.94 -10.81 -3.35
CA GLN A 372 -30.66 -10.60 -4.59
C GLN A 372 -31.22 -11.93 -5.10
N TYR A 373 -32.54 -12.00 -5.20
CA TYR A 373 -33.29 -13.08 -5.82
C TYR A 373 -33.67 -12.69 -7.25
N THR A 374 -33.35 -13.54 -8.22
CA THR A 374 -33.69 -13.31 -9.62
C THR A 374 -34.70 -14.36 -10.11
N TYR A 375 -35.88 -13.90 -10.50
CA TYR A 375 -36.96 -14.75 -10.99
C TYR A 375 -37.20 -14.54 -12.49
N ASN A 376 -37.47 -15.65 -13.19
CA ASN A 376 -38.13 -15.61 -14.49
C ASN A 376 -39.64 -15.66 -14.24
N VAL A 377 -40.34 -14.64 -14.73
CA VAL A 377 -41.78 -14.47 -14.57
C VAL A 377 -42.44 -14.64 -15.93
N THR A 378 -43.38 -15.58 -16.02
CA THR A 378 -44.22 -15.79 -17.19
C THR A 378 -45.65 -15.46 -16.84
N ILE A 379 -46.19 -14.42 -17.45
CA ILE A 379 -47.55 -13.93 -17.25
C ILE A 379 -48.36 -14.32 -18.48
N VAL A 380 -49.41 -15.12 -18.27
CA VAL A 380 -50.40 -15.42 -19.30
C VAL A 380 -51.64 -14.61 -18.96
N GLN A 381 -52.13 -13.79 -19.90
CA GLN A 381 -53.37 -13.02 -19.76
C GLN A 381 -54.06 -12.94 -21.13
N ASN A 382 -55.32 -13.39 -21.23
CA ASN A 382 -56.13 -13.30 -22.45
C ASN A 382 -55.39 -13.80 -23.72
N ALA A 383 -54.78 -14.99 -23.64
CA ALA A 383 -53.96 -15.61 -24.69
C ALA A 383 -52.65 -14.87 -25.06
N LYS A 384 -52.31 -13.75 -24.41
CA LYS A 384 -51.01 -13.10 -24.51
C LYS A 384 -50.07 -13.64 -23.43
N THR A 385 -48.87 -14.04 -23.84
CA THR A 385 -47.81 -14.47 -22.92
C THR A 385 -46.74 -13.38 -22.84
N ILE A 386 -46.41 -12.94 -21.64
CA ILE A 386 -45.35 -11.97 -21.35
C ILE A 386 -44.32 -12.67 -20.48
N VAL A 387 -43.07 -12.70 -20.93
CA VAL A 387 -41.94 -13.23 -20.16
C VAL A 387 -41.05 -12.06 -19.76
N LYS A 388 -40.73 -11.96 -18.48
CA LYS A 388 -39.82 -10.94 -17.96
C LYS A 388 -38.97 -11.45 -16.81
N ARG A 389 -37.94 -10.69 -16.46
CA ARG A 389 -37.16 -10.90 -15.24
C ARG A 389 -37.66 -10.00 -14.13
N LEU A 390 -37.73 -10.56 -12.93
CA LEU A 390 -38.04 -9.85 -11.71
C LEU A 390 -36.84 -10.00 -10.78
N LYS A 391 -36.32 -8.87 -10.28
CA LYS A 391 -35.29 -8.89 -9.23
C LYS A 391 -35.90 -8.45 -7.92
N ILE A 392 -35.64 -9.20 -6.87
CA ILE A 392 -36.05 -8.85 -5.51
C ILE A 392 -34.80 -8.80 -4.63
N TYR A 393 -34.54 -7.64 -4.05
CA TYR A 393 -33.47 -7.44 -3.09
C TYR A 393 -34.06 -7.60 -1.69
N LEU A 394 -33.75 -8.70 -1.03
CA LEU A 394 -34.12 -8.97 0.35
C LEU A 394 -33.09 -8.31 1.27
N TYR A 395 -33.49 -7.28 1.99
CA TYR A 395 -32.72 -6.66 3.06
C TYR A 395 -33.26 -7.14 4.42
N VAL A 396 -32.42 -7.83 5.18
CA VAL A 396 -32.78 -8.40 6.47
C VAL A 396 -32.53 -7.38 7.58
N TRP A 397 -33.61 -6.86 8.15
CA TRP A 397 -33.60 -5.88 9.22
C TRP A 397 -34.16 -6.46 10.52
N ASP A 398 -33.27 -7.06 11.33
CA ASP A 398 -33.61 -7.76 12.58
C ASP A 398 -34.51 -6.93 13.51
N SER A 399 -35.61 -7.54 13.92
CA SER A 399 -36.67 -7.02 14.79
C SER A 399 -36.20 -6.46 16.14
N LEU A 400 -35.03 -6.85 16.67
CA LEU A 400 -34.60 -6.52 18.03
C LEU A 400 -33.48 -5.49 18.16
N ARG A 401 -32.87 -5.03 17.06
CA ARG A 401 -31.69 -4.14 17.14
C ARG A 401 -31.74 -2.98 16.15
N LEU A 402 -31.22 -1.83 16.58
CA LEU A 402 -30.69 -0.84 15.65
C LEU A 402 -29.68 -1.55 14.73
N PRO A 403 -29.66 -1.28 13.41
CA PRO A 403 -28.65 -1.86 12.54
C PRO A 403 -27.27 -1.65 13.16
N ILE A 404 -26.53 -2.74 13.39
CA ILE A 404 -25.17 -2.67 13.96
C ILE A 404 -24.23 -2.01 12.93
N SER A 405 -24.58 -2.11 11.65
CA SER A 405 -23.94 -1.42 10.54
C SER A 405 -24.97 -0.56 9.80
N PHE A 406 -24.79 0.76 9.87
CA PHE A 406 -25.62 1.73 9.14
C PHE A 406 -25.24 1.81 7.64
N ASP A 407 -24.06 1.30 7.26
CA ASP A 407 -23.57 1.29 5.88
C ASP A 407 -24.52 0.48 4.97
N GLU A 408 -24.96 -0.71 5.40
CA GLU A 408 -25.84 -1.55 4.57
C GLU A 408 -27.25 -0.98 4.39
N LEU A 409 -27.80 -0.34 5.44
CA LEU A 409 -29.07 0.36 5.33
C LEU A 409 -28.98 1.53 4.35
N LEU A 410 -27.88 2.29 4.39
CA LEU A 410 -27.62 3.39 3.47
C LEU A 410 -27.47 2.88 2.01
N GLU A 411 -26.84 1.73 1.83
CA GLU A 411 -26.74 1.08 0.52
C GLU A 411 -28.09 0.61 -0.01
N ALA A 412 -28.93 -0.01 0.83
CA ALA A 412 -30.30 -0.39 0.47
C ALA A 412 -31.14 0.83 0.06
N ILE A 413 -31.02 1.94 0.80
CA ILE A 413 -31.65 3.22 0.46
C ILE A 413 -31.13 3.73 -0.89
N THR A 414 -29.81 3.79 -1.08
CA THR A 414 -29.18 4.26 -2.32
C THR A 414 -29.61 3.45 -3.54
N LEU A 415 -29.65 2.12 -3.41
CA LEU A 415 -30.11 1.22 -4.46
C LEU A 415 -31.54 1.56 -4.88
N SER A 416 -32.42 1.73 -3.90
CA SER A 416 -33.82 2.03 -4.14
C SER A 416 -34.08 3.39 -4.79
N THR A 417 -33.25 4.41 -4.47
CA THR A 417 -33.33 5.73 -5.09
C THR A 417 -32.86 5.71 -6.56
N LYS A 418 -31.80 4.95 -6.88
CA LYS A 418 -31.23 4.91 -8.23
C LYS A 418 -32.16 4.22 -9.24
N TRP A 419 -32.81 3.14 -8.83
CA TRP A 419 -33.49 2.23 -9.76
C TRP A 419 -35.02 2.35 -9.74
N ARG A 420 -35.56 3.38 -9.07
CA ARG A 420 -37.02 3.58 -8.88
C ARG A 420 -37.71 2.29 -8.45
N MET A 421 -37.12 1.66 -7.44
CA MET A 421 -37.62 0.40 -6.93
C MET A 421 -38.94 0.61 -6.21
N THR A 422 -39.66 -0.50 -6.06
CA THR A 422 -40.86 -0.53 -5.21
C THR A 422 -40.50 -1.28 -3.92
N CYS A 423 -40.90 -0.74 -2.77
CA CYS A 423 -40.64 -1.33 -1.47
C CYS A 423 -41.84 -2.14 -0.96
N VAL A 424 -41.55 -3.31 -0.43
CA VAL A 424 -42.49 -4.21 0.22
C VAL A 424 -41.86 -4.75 1.49
N SER A 425 -42.66 -4.99 2.52
CA SER A 425 -42.13 -5.36 3.81
C SER A 425 -43.15 -6.11 4.66
N ASP A 426 -42.65 -6.96 5.56
CA ASP A 426 -43.40 -7.53 6.68
C ASP A 426 -43.45 -6.56 7.88
N ARG A 427 -42.39 -5.74 8.09
CA ARG A 427 -42.24 -4.75 9.16
C ARG A 427 -41.19 -3.66 8.81
N ARG A 428 -41.36 -2.43 9.34
CA ARG A 428 -40.41 -1.29 9.26
C ARG A 428 -40.38 -0.51 7.93
N LYS A 429 -41.33 -0.72 7.04
CA LYS A 429 -41.45 0.09 5.81
C LYS A 429 -41.69 1.58 6.08
N GLU A 430 -42.35 1.91 7.19
CA GLU A 430 -42.55 3.28 7.67
C GLU A 430 -41.19 3.97 7.89
N ILE A 431 -40.35 3.33 8.72
CA ILE A 431 -39.00 3.82 9.04
C ILE A 431 -38.17 3.93 7.76
N PHE A 432 -38.16 2.88 6.94
CA PHE A 432 -37.41 2.87 5.69
C PHE A 432 -37.86 3.99 4.75
N PHE A 433 -39.17 4.22 4.62
CA PHE A 433 -39.70 5.29 3.78
C PHE A 433 -39.24 6.67 4.27
N LEU A 434 -39.26 6.93 5.58
CA LEU A 434 -38.72 8.17 6.16
C LEU A 434 -37.22 8.31 5.89
N LEU A 435 -36.44 7.25 6.09
CA LEU A 435 -34.99 7.28 5.83
C LEU A 435 -34.68 7.52 4.35
N HIS A 436 -35.39 6.84 3.44
CA HIS A 436 -35.29 7.07 2.00
C HIS A 436 -35.63 8.51 1.65
N MET A 437 -36.67 9.08 2.28
CA MET A 437 -37.05 10.45 2.07
C MET A 437 -35.95 11.43 2.51
N ILE A 438 -35.47 11.30 3.75
CA ILE A 438 -34.36 12.12 4.27
C ILE A 438 -33.14 12.01 3.35
N PHE A 439 -32.77 10.79 2.97
CA PHE A 439 -31.66 10.54 2.07
C PHE A 439 -31.83 11.30 0.75
N THR A 440 -33.03 11.27 0.17
CA THR A 440 -33.32 11.93 -1.10
C THR A 440 -33.24 13.46 -0.98
N TYR A 441 -33.74 14.04 0.11
CA TYR A 441 -33.61 15.48 0.38
C TYR A 441 -32.16 15.91 0.50
N VAL A 442 -31.35 15.12 1.21
CA VAL A 442 -29.94 15.41 1.45
C VAL A 442 -29.11 15.23 0.17
N THR A 443 -29.29 14.13 -0.57
CA THR A 443 -28.36 13.71 -1.64
C THR A 443 -28.84 14.00 -3.06
N VAL A 444 -30.14 13.90 -3.33
CA VAL A 444 -30.68 14.05 -4.70
C VAL A 444 -31.20 15.46 -4.93
N LEU A 445 -32.03 15.96 -4.02
CA LEU A 445 -32.58 17.31 -4.13
C LEU A 445 -31.61 18.38 -3.61
N GLU A 446 -30.76 18.00 -2.66
CA GLU A 446 -29.95 18.92 -1.85
C GLU A 446 -30.78 20.10 -1.33
N GLN A 447 -31.97 19.81 -0.79
CA GLN A 447 -32.89 20.81 -0.22
C GLN A 447 -32.97 20.64 1.28
N SER A 448 -32.92 21.75 2.02
CA SER A 448 -33.03 21.70 3.47
C SER A 448 -34.45 21.31 3.90
N ILE A 449 -34.52 20.33 4.78
CA ILE A 449 -35.72 19.92 5.50
C ILE A 449 -35.34 19.72 6.96
N SER A 450 -36.14 20.28 7.87
CA SER A 450 -35.91 20.07 9.30
C SER A 450 -36.39 18.67 9.69
N VAL A 451 -35.84 18.12 10.76
CA VAL A 451 -36.20 16.80 11.29
C VAL A 451 -37.69 16.78 11.63
N VAL A 452 -38.19 17.80 12.33
CA VAL A 452 -39.63 17.93 12.64
C VAL A 452 -40.49 17.87 11.38
N LYS A 453 -40.13 18.65 10.35
CA LYS A 453 -40.87 18.70 9.08
C LYS A 453 -40.84 17.37 8.35
N ALA A 454 -39.72 16.65 8.37
CA ALA A 454 -39.61 15.32 7.76
C ALA A 454 -40.57 14.32 8.42
N PHE A 455 -40.59 14.28 9.76
CA PHE A 455 -41.52 13.42 10.52
C PHE A 455 -43.00 13.74 10.25
N GLN A 456 -43.35 15.03 10.25
CA GLN A 456 -44.71 15.49 9.96
C GLN A 456 -45.13 15.14 8.53
N PHE A 457 -44.25 15.43 7.57
CA PHE A 457 -44.50 15.14 6.16
C PHE A 457 -44.68 13.64 5.91
N HIS A 458 -43.83 12.80 6.52
CA HIS A 458 -44.00 11.35 6.49
C HIS A 458 -45.37 10.92 7.01
N THR A 459 -45.75 11.39 8.19
CA THR A 459 -47.00 11.03 8.87
C THR A 459 -48.25 11.37 8.05
N ASP A 460 -48.23 12.49 7.31
CA ASP A 460 -49.34 12.93 6.48
C ASP A 460 -49.45 12.19 5.13
N HIS A 461 -48.34 11.63 4.62
CA HIS A 461 -48.30 10.99 3.29
C HIS A 461 -48.30 9.47 3.35
N PHE A 462 -47.73 8.90 4.41
CA PHE A 462 -47.67 7.47 4.57
C PHE A 462 -48.96 6.96 5.21
N ASN A 463 -49.65 6.04 4.53
CA ASN A 463 -50.88 5.39 5.04
C ASN A 463 -50.59 4.24 6.03
N GLY A 464 -49.44 4.28 6.71
CA GLY A 464 -49.02 3.28 7.68
C GLY A 464 -49.44 3.61 9.11
N ALA A 465 -49.03 2.76 10.05
CA ALA A 465 -49.15 3.06 11.46
C ALA A 465 -48.25 4.27 11.81
N PRO A 466 -48.63 5.12 12.78
CA PRO A 466 -47.71 6.09 13.35
C PRO A 466 -46.45 5.37 13.83
N MET A 467 -45.28 5.95 13.57
CA MET A 467 -44.03 5.41 14.08
C MET A 467 -44.04 5.45 15.60
N ASP A 468 -43.49 4.41 16.23
CA ASP A 468 -43.30 4.41 17.67
C ASP A 468 -42.03 5.19 18.08
N ARG A 469 -41.85 5.37 19.40
CA ARG A 469 -40.71 6.12 19.95
C ARG A 469 -39.36 5.50 19.62
N CYS A 470 -39.27 4.18 19.57
CA CYS A 470 -38.03 3.48 19.22
C CYS A 470 -37.71 3.69 17.74
N GLU A 471 -38.73 3.66 16.89
CA GLU A 471 -38.61 3.93 15.46
C GLU A 471 -38.16 5.38 15.19
N MET A 472 -38.68 6.35 15.94
CA MET A 472 -38.21 7.74 15.87
C MET A 472 -36.73 7.88 16.27
N LEU A 473 -36.34 7.27 17.40
CA LEU A 473 -34.94 7.29 17.85
C LEU A 473 -34.02 6.59 16.85
N CYS A 474 -34.49 5.54 16.18
CA CYS A 474 -33.76 4.87 15.11
C CYS A 474 -33.45 5.83 13.95
N VAL A 475 -34.42 6.64 13.52
CA VAL A 475 -34.22 7.63 12.46
C VAL A 475 -33.24 8.72 12.90
N MET A 476 -33.35 9.21 14.13
CA MET A 476 -32.42 10.22 14.66
C MET A 476 -31.00 9.68 14.77
N ALA A 477 -30.83 8.46 15.29
CA ALA A 477 -29.54 7.78 15.36
C ALA A 477 -28.93 7.58 13.96
N PHE A 478 -29.74 7.18 12.98
CA PHE A 478 -29.31 7.09 11.59
C PHE A 478 -28.76 8.41 11.06
N ILE A 479 -29.47 9.52 11.27
CA ILE A 479 -29.04 10.85 10.80
C ILE A 479 -27.69 11.23 11.42
N LEU A 480 -27.55 11.04 12.73
CA LEU A 480 -26.31 11.38 13.45
C LEU A 480 -25.14 10.52 12.99
N GLU A 481 -25.34 9.22 12.86
CA GLU A 481 -24.28 8.31 12.41
C GLU A 481 -23.91 8.57 10.95
N TRP A 482 -24.88 8.83 10.09
CA TRP A 482 -24.61 9.21 8.71
C TRP A 482 -23.84 10.53 8.64
N ALA A 483 -24.16 11.49 9.51
CA ALA A 483 -23.41 12.74 9.61
C ALA A 483 -21.98 12.50 10.06
N ASN A 484 -21.78 11.60 11.03
CA ASN A 484 -20.47 11.21 11.55
C ASN A 484 -19.61 10.59 10.45
N GLN A 485 -20.12 9.55 9.78
CA GLN A 485 -19.41 8.82 8.73
C GLN A 485 -19.03 9.66 7.51
N THR A 486 -19.75 10.77 7.29
CA THR A 486 -19.53 11.69 6.15
C THR A 486 -18.75 12.95 6.55
N ASN A 487 -18.24 13.02 7.79
CA ASN A 487 -17.59 14.21 8.36
C ASN A 487 -18.45 15.48 8.21
N SER A 488 -19.76 15.31 8.37
CA SER A 488 -20.74 16.39 8.32
C SER A 488 -21.04 16.95 9.71
N ILE A 489 -20.61 16.28 10.78
CA ILE A 489 -20.77 16.80 12.14
C ILE A 489 -19.92 18.07 12.31
N PRO A 490 -20.53 19.22 12.64
CA PRO A 490 -19.83 20.45 12.97
C PRO A 490 -18.85 20.26 14.15
N ILE A 491 -17.66 20.85 14.07
CA ILE A 491 -16.64 20.81 15.13
C ILE A 491 -17.21 21.24 16.49
N GLU A 492 -18.14 22.19 16.48
CA GLU A 492 -18.88 22.72 17.65
C GLU A 492 -19.66 21.66 18.44
N ILE A 493 -19.95 20.51 17.82
CA ILE A 493 -20.73 19.39 18.38
C ILE A 493 -19.82 18.23 18.79
N ALA A 494 -18.66 18.09 18.16
CA ALA A 494 -17.71 17.01 18.41
C ALA A 494 -17.11 17.05 19.85
N GLU A 495 -17.24 18.18 20.56
CA GLU A 495 -16.79 18.32 21.95
C GLU A 495 -17.86 17.91 23.00
N VAL A 496 -19.09 17.59 22.57
CA VAL A 496 -20.22 17.24 23.47
C VAL A 496 -20.66 15.77 23.33
N CYS A 497 -20.22 15.08 22.27
CA CYS A 497 -20.36 13.63 22.08
C CYS A 497 -19.13 12.90 22.63
#